data_AF-A0A2D5Y4Q2-F1
#
_entry.id   AF-A0A2D5Y4Q2-F1
#
_cell.length_a   1.000
_cell.length_b   1.000
_cell.length_c   1.000
_cell.angle_alpha   90.00
_cell.angle_beta   90.00
_cell.angle_gamma   90.00
#
_symmetry.space_group_name_H-M   'P 1'
#
loop_
_entity.id
_entity.type
_entity.pdbx_description
1 polymer ?
#
loop_
_entity_poly.entity_id
_entity_poly.type
_entity_poly.pdbx_seq_one_letter_code
_entity_poly.pdbx_strand_id
1 'polypeptide(L)'
;MGAILKPREKIAVLRLSGIIADSGMRRNSISHARYEQLIDDAFDTYKLKAIALVINSPGGSPAQSTLIADQIRRLAEEKEIPVYTFIEDVAASGGYWLSLAGDEIYALPCSIVGSIGVISSGFGFQDLIARHGIERRVHTSGKDKGFLDPFQDEKPGDVKRLKALQNDIHEQFKDWVRKRREGRIKAEEKDIFEGQFWSAPQALEYGLIDGLGDAKTILKSRYGKDVKFKEFKAEKGVLSSLLGGSADRVSLPDTLAQTLEDKSIRSRYGL
;
A
#
# COMPACT_ATOMS: atom_id res chain seq x y z
N MET A 1 -44.62 20.93 14.54
CA MET A 1 -43.50 20.39 15.32
C MET A 1 -42.51 19.76 14.33
N GLY A 2 -41.48 20.50 13.93
CA GLY A 2 -40.53 20.04 12.93
C GLY A 2 -39.79 18.80 13.44
N ALA A 3 -39.82 17.72 12.66
CA ALA A 3 -39.07 16.51 12.98
C ALA A 3 -37.59 16.90 13.12
N ILE A 4 -37.06 16.84 14.34
CA ILE A 4 -35.63 16.97 14.60
C ILE A 4 -34.97 15.84 13.82
N LEU A 5 -34.36 16.17 12.68
CA LEU A 5 -33.64 15.22 11.83
C LEU A 5 -32.53 14.60 12.68
N LYS A 6 -32.74 13.35 13.12
CA LYS A 6 -31.70 12.57 13.82
C LYS A 6 -30.44 12.61 12.93
N PRO A 7 -29.27 13.03 13.46
CA PRO A 7 -28.07 13.10 12.65
C PRO A 7 -27.72 11.70 12.14
N ARG A 8 -27.54 11.57 10.82
CA ARG A 8 -27.32 10.29 10.15
C ARG A 8 -25.99 9.67 10.55
N GLU A 9 -25.99 8.35 10.69
CA GLU A 9 -24.79 7.55 10.91
C GLU A 9 -23.85 7.65 9.70
N LYS A 10 -22.55 7.60 9.96
CA LYS A 10 -21.52 7.82 8.95
C LYS A 10 -20.55 6.65 8.85
N ILE A 11 -20.08 6.45 7.64
CA ILE A 11 -18.92 5.62 7.33
C ILE A 11 -17.87 6.55 6.77
N ALA A 12 -16.68 6.51 7.37
CA ALA A 12 -15.53 7.22 6.83
C ALA A 12 -14.85 6.32 5.80
N VAL A 13 -14.73 6.80 4.56
CA VAL A 13 -14.12 6.09 3.44
C VAL A 13 -12.70 6.60 3.29
N LEU A 14 -11.72 5.85 3.80
CA LEU A 14 -10.31 6.17 3.70
C LEU A 14 -9.73 5.53 2.44
N ARG A 15 -9.33 6.33 1.45
CA ARG A 15 -8.81 5.85 0.17
C ARG A 15 -7.28 5.89 0.16
N LEU A 16 -6.64 4.74 0.00
CA LEU A 16 -5.19 4.61 -0.21
C LEU A 16 -4.93 4.16 -1.64
N SER A 17 -4.41 5.05 -2.48
CA SER A 17 -4.12 4.75 -3.89
C SER A 17 -2.75 5.22 -4.33
N GLY A 18 -2.05 4.39 -5.10
CA GLY A 18 -0.70 4.64 -5.62
C GLY A 18 0.37 3.72 -5.03
N ILE A 19 1.64 3.94 -5.42
CA ILE A 19 2.79 3.26 -4.79
C ILE A 19 2.91 3.69 -3.33
N ILE A 20 3.31 2.75 -2.47
CA ILE A 20 3.63 2.99 -1.07
C ILE A 20 5.11 3.36 -0.96
N ALA A 21 5.42 4.60 -0.59
CA ALA A 21 6.81 5.06 -0.50
C ALA A 21 6.93 6.28 0.39
N ASP A 22 8.01 6.36 1.16
CA ASP A 22 8.37 7.58 1.88
C ASP A 22 8.95 8.60 0.91
N SER A 23 8.07 9.37 0.28
CA SER A 23 8.44 10.35 -0.73
C SER A 23 8.09 11.78 -0.34
N GLY A 24 7.90 11.99 0.98
CA GLY A 24 7.47 13.25 1.57
C GLY A 24 6.05 13.67 1.16
N MET A 25 5.61 14.82 1.67
CA MET A 25 4.26 15.36 1.45
C MET A 25 3.99 15.80 -0.01
N ARG A 26 5.02 15.85 -0.87
CA ARG A 26 4.96 16.47 -2.20
C ARG A 26 4.70 15.51 -3.36
N ARG A 27 4.94 14.20 -3.17
CA ARG A 27 4.72 13.16 -4.20
C ARG A 27 3.45 12.36 -3.92
N ASN A 28 2.78 11.90 -4.97
CA ASN A 28 1.47 11.23 -4.93
C ASN A 28 1.52 9.78 -4.39
N SER A 29 2.45 9.48 -3.47
CA SER A 29 2.58 8.14 -2.87
C SER A 29 1.68 7.97 -1.64
N ILE A 30 1.46 6.72 -1.26
CA ILE A 30 0.97 6.36 0.06
C ILE A 30 2.16 6.40 1.03
N SER A 31 2.11 7.29 2.02
CA SER A 31 3.11 7.39 3.10
C SER A 31 2.44 7.75 4.41
N HIS A 32 3.02 7.32 5.52
CA HIS A 32 2.53 7.63 6.86
C HIS A 32 2.41 9.15 7.06
N ALA A 33 3.45 9.91 6.71
CA ALA A 33 3.44 11.37 6.85
C ALA A 33 2.28 12.07 6.11
N ARG A 34 1.78 11.50 5.00
CA ARG A 34 0.63 12.05 4.26
C ARG A 34 -0.72 11.62 4.85
N TYR A 35 -0.79 10.42 5.42
CA TYR A 35 -2.04 9.80 5.81
C TYR A 35 -2.29 9.82 7.31
N GLU A 36 -1.30 10.13 8.15
CA GLU A 36 -1.41 10.13 9.61
C GLU A 36 -2.61 10.94 10.10
N GLN A 37 -2.67 12.24 9.77
CA GLN A 37 -3.79 13.10 10.16
C GLN A 37 -5.11 12.70 9.48
N LEU A 38 -5.06 12.24 8.23
CA LEU A 38 -6.26 11.79 7.50
C LEU A 38 -6.89 10.55 8.15
N ILE A 39 -6.07 9.66 8.69
CA ILE A 39 -6.50 8.48 9.43
C ILE A 39 -7.15 8.94 10.73
N ASP A 40 -6.49 9.82 11.51
CA ASP A 40 -7.05 10.36 12.76
C ASP A 40 -8.41 11.03 12.52
N ASP A 41 -8.51 11.91 11.52
CA ASP A 41 -9.74 12.62 11.14
C ASP A 41 -10.85 11.66 10.67
N ALA A 42 -10.48 10.55 10.03
CA ALA A 42 -11.43 9.51 9.63
C ALA A 42 -12.06 8.86 10.87
N PHE A 43 -11.24 8.48 11.85
CA PHE A 43 -11.67 7.90 13.12
C PHE A 43 -12.40 8.90 14.04
N ASP A 44 -12.14 10.20 13.93
CA ASP A 44 -12.83 11.26 14.67
C ASP A 44 -14.15 11.72 14.03
N THR A 45 -14.60 11.02 12.98
CA THR A 45 -15.87 11.36 12.33
C THR A 45 -17.05 11.26 13.31
N TYR A 46 -17.76 12.37 13.51
CA TYR A 46 -18.98 12.37 14.33
C TYR A 46 -20.02 11.34 13.81
N LYS A 47 -20.47 10.47 14.73
CA LYS A 47 -21.35 9.31 14.46
C LYS A 47 -20.78 8.28 13.49
N LEU A 48 -19.47 8.04 13.57
CA LEU A 48 -18.81 6.96 12.85
C LEU A 48 -19.37 5.60 13.29
N LYS A 49 -19.62 4.73 12.29
CA LYS A 49 -20.00 3.33 12.50
C LYS A 49 -18.95 2.33 12.06
N ALA A 50 -18.19 2.70 11.03
CA ALA A 50 -17.15 1.86 10.46
C ALA A 50 -16.21 2.72 9.61
N ILE A 51 -14.98 2.23 9.45
CA ILE A 51 -14.06 2.68 8.42
C ILE A 51 -14.22 1.77 7.21
N ALA A 52 -14.35 2.37 6.02
CA ALA A 52 -14.18 1.69 4.75
C ALA A 52 -12.79 2.02 4.21
N LEU A 53 -11.84 1.09 4.36
CA LEU A 53 -10.48 1.22 3.87
C LEU A 53 -10.44 0.78 2.39
N VAL A 54 -10.42 1.72 1.46
CA VAL A 54 -10.41 1.43 0.04
C VAL A 54 -8.96 1.44 -0.48
N ILE A 55 -8.51 0.30 -1.00
CA ILE A 55 -7.13 0.09 -1.45
C ILE A 55 -7.08 -0.06 -2.97
N ASN A 56 -6.18 0.71 -3.59
CA ASN A 56 -5.81 0.56 -5.00
C ASN A 56 -4.30 0.81 -5.15
N SER A 57 -3.50 -0.19 -4.78
CA SER A 57 -2.05 -0.09 -4.67
C SER A 57 -1.33 -1.34 -5.14
N PRO A 58 -0.28 -1.21 -5.97
CA PRO A 58 0.60 -2.31 -6.32
C PRO A 58 1.62 -2.66 -5.22
N GLY A 59 1.60 -1.93 -4.10
CA GLY A 59 2.54 -2.11 -2.99
C GLY A 59 3.66 -1.08 -2.98
N GLY A 60 4.78 -1.45 -2.34
CA GLY A 60 5.93 -0.57 -2.14
C GLY A 60 6.61 -0.83 -0.78
N SER A 61 6.96 0.22 -0.06
CA SER A 61 7.74 0.19 1.17
C SER A 61 7.06 -0.60 2.30
N PRO A 62 7.69 -1.70 2.80
CA PRO A 62 7.17 -2.47 3.94
C PRO A 62 7.03 -1.64 5.22
N ALA A 63 7.98 -0.73 5.47
CA ALA A 63 7.96 0.13 6.65
C ALA A 63 6.76 1.09 6.62
N GLN A 64 6.49 1.73 5.47
CA GLN A 64 5.35 2.62 5.33
C GLN A 64 4.01 1.85 5.40
N SER A 65 3.93 0.65 4.81
CA SER A 65 2.78 -0.24 4.98
C SER A 65 2.52 -0.56 6.45
N THR A 66 3.57 -0.90 7.21
CA THR A 66 3.47 -1.24 8.64
C THR A 66 2.99 -0.06 9.47
N LEU A 67 3.62 1.12 9.32
CA LEU A 67 3.24 2.32 10.07
C LEU A 67 1.76 2.68 9.90
N ILE A 68 1.27 2.67 8.65
CA ILE A 68 -0.13 3.00 8.35
C ILE A 68 -1.06 1.92 8.87
N ALA A 69 -0.76 0.64 8.64
CA ALA A 69 -1.60 -0.48 9.07
C ALA A 69 -1.70 -0.52 10.61
N ASP A 70 -0.58 -0.33 11.32
CA ASP A 70 -0.55 -0.27 12.79
C ASP A 70 -1.35 0.91 13.34
N GLN A 71 -1.25 2.10 12.74
CA GLN A 71 -2.08 3.24 13.16
C GLN A 71 -3.57 2.94 13.01
N ILE A 72 -3.99 2.42 11.85
CA ILE A 72 -5.39 2.05 11.61
C ILE A 72 -5.84 1.00 12.62
N ARG A 73 -5.02 -0.03 12.89
CA ARG A 73 -5.37 -1.09 13.85
C ARG A 73 -5.48 -0.59 15.28
N ARG A 74 -4.51 0.21 15.71
CA ARG A 74 -4.51 0.82 17.04
C ARG A 74 -5.78 1.64 17.26
N LEU A 75 -6.12 2.53 16.32
CA LEU A 75 -7.32 3.38 16.43
C LEU A 75 -8.62 2.57 16.36
N ALA A 76 -8.67 1.51 15.55
CA ALA A 76 -9.82 0.61 15.49
C ALA A 76 -10.07 -0.08 16.83
N GLU A 77 -9.00 -0.51 17.51
CA GLU A 77 -9.06 -1.16 18.82
C GLU A 77 -9.39 -0.15 19.93
N GLU A 78 -8.70 1.00 19.99
CA GLU A 78 -8.92 2.04 20.99
C GLU A 78 -10.32 2.64 20.96
N LYS A 79 -10.90 2.79 19.75
CA LYS A 79 -12.23 3.40 19.55
C LYS A 79 -13.34 2.38 19.33
N GLU A 80 -13.01 1.10 19.33
CA GLU A 80 -13.94 -0.02 19.06
C GLU A 80 -14.71 0.17 17.73
N ILE A 81 -14.02 0.67 16.70
CA ILE A 81 -14.60 0.93 15.37
C ILE A 81 -14.18 -0.17 14.40
N PRO A 82 -15.12 -0.90 13.78
CA PRO A 82 -14.78 -1.92 12.78
C PRO A 82 -14.21 -1.28 11.51
N VAL A 83 -13.23 -1.96 10.91
CA VAL A 83 -12.59 -1.56 9.66
C VAL A 83 -12.88 -2.62 8.60
N TYR A 84 -13.40 -2.19 7.45
CA TYR A 84 -13.64 -3.06 6.31
C TYR A 84 -12.81 -2.61 5.13
N THR A 85 -11.98 -3.52 4.62
CA THR A 85 -11.15 -3.27 3.47
C THR A 85 -11.90 -3.57 2.19
N PHE A 86 -11.77 -2.71 1.18
CA PHE A 86 -12.30 -2.90 -0.16
C PHE A 86 -11.18 -2.68 -1.18
N ILE A 87 -10.85 -3.73 -1.93
CA ILE A 87 -9.83 -3.71 -2.97
C ILE A 87 -10.51 -3.32 -4.30
N GLU A 88 -10.00 -2.27 -4.95
CA GLU A 88 -10.41 -1.86 -6.29
C GLU A 88 -9.60 -2.63 -7.35
N ASP A 89 -8.76 -1.99 -8.17
CA ASP A 89 -8.06 -2.71 -9.24
C ASP A 89 -7.03 -3.70 -8.69
N VAL A 90 -6.25 -3.28 -7.69
CA VAL A 90 -5.13 -4.05 -7.16
C VAL A 90 -4.87 -3.76 -5.68
N ALA A 91 -4.59 -4.81 -4.93
CA ALA A 91 -3.92 -4.77 -3.64
C ALA A 91 -2.86 -5.87 -3.63
N ALA A 92 -1.67 -5.53 -4.12
CA ALA A 92 -0.54 -6.44 -4.22
C ALA A 92 0.59 -6.00 -3.28
N SER A 93 1.36 -6.96 -2.76
CA SER A 93 2.51 -6.73 -1.88
C SER A 93 2.14 -5.81 -0.72
N GLY A 94 2.82 -4.67 -0.52
CA GLY A 94 2.47 -3.69 0.51
C GLY A 94 1.01 -3.20 0.48
N GLY A 95 0.32 -3.27 -0.67
CA GLY A 95 -1.11 -2.98 -0.79
C GLY A 95 -1.96 -4.05 -0.12
N TYR A 96 -1.62 -5.33 -0.28
CA TYR A 96 -2.26 -6.40 0.49
C TYR A 96 -1.90 -6.32 1.98
N TRP A 97 -0.69 -5.89 2.31
CA TRP A 97 -0.30 -5.62 3.71
C TRP A 97 -1.24 -4.58 4.35
N LEU A 98 -1.50 -3.46 3.69
CA LEU A 98 -2.47 -2.47 4.15
C LEU A 98 -3.88 -3.04 4.28
N SER A 99 -4.29 -3.91 3.34
CA SER A 99 -5.59 -4.57 3.38
C SER A 99 -5.83 -5.37 4.67
N LEU A 100 -4.78 -5.93 5.28
CA LEU A 100 -4.84 -6.69 6.53
C LEU A 100 -5.17 -5.84 7.76
N ALA A 101 -5.16 -4.50 7.65
CA ALA A 101 -5.66 -3.61 8.69
C ALA A 101 -7.20 -3.74 8.86
N GLY A 102 -7.91 -4.19 7.83
CA GLY A 102 -9.34 -4.51 7.91
C GLY A 102 -9.62 -5.75 8.76
N ASP A 103 -10.80 -5.78 9.38
CA ASP A 103 -11.38 -6.95 10.05
C ASP A 103 -11.97 -7.94 9.04
N GLU A 104 -12.49 -7.39 7.93
CA GLU A 104 -12.89 -8.15 6.75
C GLU A 104 -12.36 -7.46 5.50
N ILE A 105 -12.04 -8.27 4.48
CA ILE A 105 -11.46 -7.83 3.21
C ILE A 105 -12.40 -8.25 2.08
N TYR A 106 -12.80 -7.28 1.27
CA TYR A 106 -13.63 -7.47 0.09
C TYR A 106 -12.89 -7.01 -1.15
N ALA A 107 -13.22 -7.59 -2.30
CA ALA A 107 -12.64 -7.19 -3.57
C ALA A 107 -13.66 -7.32 -4.72
N LEU A 108 -13.45 -6.61 -5.82
CA LEU A 108 -14.22 -6.85 -7.04
C LEU A 108 -13.74 -8.15 -7.72
N PRO A 109 -14.59 -8.87 -8.48
CA PRO A 109 -14.18 -10.12 -9.12
C PRO A 109 -12.93 -10.01 -10.03
N CYS A 110 -12.70 -8.85 -10.64
CA CYS A 110 -11.55 -8.58 -11.47
C CYS A 110 -10.34 -8.01 -10.72
N SER A 111 -10.45 -7.77 -9.40
CA SER A 111 -9.35 -7.26 -8.60
C SER A 111 -8.19 -8.25 -8.52
N ILE A 112 -6.98 -7.71 -8.42
CA ILE A 112 -5.76 -8.47 -8.23
C ILE A 112 -5.34 -8.39 -6.77
N VAL A 113 -5.12 -9.55 -6.15
CA VAL A 113 -4.83 -9.68 -4.71
C VAL A 113 -3.61 -10.56 -4.50
N GLY A 114 -2.81 -10.27 -3.49
CA GLY A 114 -1.71 -11.11 -3.05
C GLY A 114 -0.36 -10.47 -3.29
N SER A 115 0.53 -11.14 -4.02
CA SER A 115 1.95 -10.78 -4.17
C SER A 115 2.64 -10.67 -2.81
N ILE A 116 2.39 -11.65 -1.95
CA ILE A 116 2.98 -11.72 -0.60
C ILE A 116 4.42 -12.18 -0.76
N GLY A 117 5.35 -11.22 -0.71
CA GLY A 117 6.76 -11.44 -0.93
C GLY A 117 7.53 -10.11 -0.94
N VAL A 118 8.86 -10.21 -0.93
CA VAL A 118 9.77 -9.06 -0.88
C VAL A 118 10.71 -9.15 -2.06
N ILE A 119 10.81 -8.06 -2.82
CA ILE A 119 11.70 -7.98 -3.98
C ILE A 119 12.66 -6.80 -3.84
N SER A 120 13.84 -6.96 -4.42
CA SER A 120 14.78 -5.89 -4.72
C SER A 120 15.20 -6.11 -6.16
N SER A 121 15.18 -5.05 -6.98
CA SER A 121 15.53 -5.13 -8.38
C SER A 121 16.37 -3.93 -8.79
N GLY A 122 17.35 -4.17 -9.64
CA GLY A 122 18.22 -3.14 -10.21
C GLY A 122 18.90 -3.66 -11.48
N PHE A 123 19.77 -2.84 -12.05
CA PHE A 123 20.55 -3.18 -13.25
C PHE A 123 22.04 -3.21 -12.92
N GLY A 124 22.78 -4.11 -13.57
CA GLY A 124 24.23 -4.04 -13.66
C GLY A 124 24.67 -3.27 -14.91
N PHE A 125 25.61 -2.35 -14.75
CA PHE A 125 26.15 -1.48 -15.79
C PHE A 125 27.68 -1.61 -15.96
N GLN A 126 28.31 -2.57 -15.28
CA GLN A 126 29.77 -2.76 -15.30
C GLN A 126 30.31 -2.96 -16.72
N ASP A 127 29.62 -3.75 -17.55
CA ASP A 127 30.04 -4.00 -18.94
C ASP A 127 29.81 -2.79 -19.85
N LEU A 128 28.82 -1.97 -19.53
CA LEU A 128 28.52 -0.76 -20.30
C LEU A 128 29.64 0.25 -20.09
N ILE A 129 30.01 0.53 -18.84
CA ILE A 129 31.07 1.50 -18.53
C ILE A 129 32.44 1.02 -19.03
N ALA A 130 32.71 -0.29 -18.94
CA ALA A 130 33.95 -0.88 -19.45
C ALA A 130 34.08 -0.68 -20.97
N ARG A 131 33.00 -0.89 -21.74
CA ARG A 131 32.98 -0.69 -23.20
C ARG A 131 33.22 0.76 -23.61
N HIS A 132 32.90 1.72 -22.76
CA HIS A 132 33.10 3.14 -23.01
C HIS A 132 34.37 3.70 -22.36
N GLY A 133 35.24 2.85 -21.80
CA GLY A 133 36.48 3.29 -21.16
C GLY A 133 36.26 4.13 -19.89
N ILE A 134 35.09 4.01 -19.26
CA ILE A 134 34.74 4.73 -18.04
C ILE A 134 35.21 3.92 -16.83
N GLU A 135 36.07 4.52 -16.02
CA GLU A 135 36.59 3.88 -14.81
C GLU A 135 35.76 4.26 -13.58
N ARG A 136 35.21 3.26 -12.88
CA ARG A 136 34.49 3.44 -11.62
C ARG A 136 35.49 3.53 -10.44
N ARG A 137 35.68 4.72 -9.89
CA ARG A 137 36.53 4.94 -8.69
C ARG A 137 35.69 5.12 -7.43
N VAL A 138 35.87 4.23 -6.44
CA VAL A 138 35.14 4.23 -5.16
C VAL A 138 36.13 4.22 -4.00
N HIS A 139 35.93 5.14 -3.05
CA HIS A 139 36.67 5.18 -1.80
C HIS A 139 35.67 5.13 -0.64
N THR A 140 35.75 4.11 0.21
CA THR A 140 34.79 3.89 1.29
C THR A 140 35.45 3.75 2.66
N SER A 141 34.79 4.29 3.68
CA SER A 141 35.11 4.00 5.08
C SER A 141 34.34 2.74 5.51
N GLY A 142 34.96 1.57 5.50
CA GLY A 142 34.34 0.30 5.89
C GLY A 142 34.10 -0.65 4.72
N LYS A 143 34.24 -1.95 5.00
CA LYS A 143 34.34 -3.01 3.99
C LYS A 143 33.08 -3.16 3.13
N ASP A 144 31.90 -2.88 3.69
CA ASP A 144 30.61 -3.16 3.05
C ASP A 144 29.91 -1.90 2.49
N LYS A 145 30.55 -0.72 2.51
CA LYS A 145 29.92 0.53 2.03
C LYS A 145 29.81 0.64 0.50
N GLY A 146 30.28 -0.36 -0.24
CA GLY A 146 30.07 -0.53 -1.68
C GLY A 146 29.09 -1.68 -2.01
N PHE A 147 28.21 -2.01 -1.06
CA PHE A 147 27.21 -3.07 -1.18
C PHE A 147 26.32 -2.88 -2.42
N LEU A 148 26.23 -3.90 -3.26
CA LEU A 148 25.40 -3.91 -4.49
C LEU A 148 25.63 -2.69 -5.41
N ASP A 149 26.88 -2.24 -5.57
CA ASP A 149 27.19 -1.18 -6.55
C ASP A 149 26.88 -1.68 -7.98
N PRO A 150 25.96 -1.03 -8.72
CA PRO A 150 25.55 -1.49 -10.05
C PRO A 150 26.66 -1.37 -11.11
N PHE A 151 27.77 -0.70 -10.81
CA PHE A 151 28.92 -0.54 -11.69
C PHE A 151 30.06 -1.53 -11.39
N GLN A 152 29.79 -2.54 -10.56
CA GLN A 152 30.72 -3.61 -10.22
C GLN A 152 30.05 -4.97 -10.46
N ASP A 153 30.86 -6.01 -10.55
CA ASP A 153 30.33 -7.37 -10.53
C ASP A 153 29.64 -7.66 -9.21
N GLU A 154 28.54 -8.42 -9.30
CA GLU A 154 27.76 -8.80 -8.14
C GLU A 154 28.57 -9.76 -7.25
N LYS A 155 28.70 -9.40 -5.97
CA LYS A 155 29.45 -10.21 -4.99
C LYS A 155 28.53 -11.23 -4.33
N PRO A 156 28.89 -12.53 -4.29
CA PRO A 156 28.06 -13.54 -3.62
C PRO A 156 27.74 -13.24 -2.16
N GLY A 157 28.67 -12.58 -1.45
CA GLY A 157 28.47 -12.13 -0.07
C GLY A 157 27.39 -11.05 0.07
N ASP A 158 27.35 -10.10 -0.87
CA ASP A 158 26.34 -9.04 -0.90
C ASP A 158 24.95 -9.63 -1.19
N VAL A 159 24.86 -10.55 -2.16
CA VAL A 159 23.62 -11.27 -2.48
C VAL A 159 23.12 -12.07 -1.28
N LYS A 160 24.01 -12.78 -0.58
CA LYS A 160 23.65 -13.54 0.62
C LYS A 160 23.07 -12.62 1.70
N ARG A 161 23.69 -11.46 1.93
CA ARG A 161 23.22 -10.47 2.89
C ARG A 161 21.88 -9.84 2.47
N LEU A 162 21.70 -9.53 1.19
CA LEU A 162 20.44 -9.02 0.66
C LEU A 162 19.31 -10.03 0.88
N LYS A 163 19.54 -11.30 0.54
CA LYS A 163 18.56 -12.37 0.73
C LYS A 163 18.20 -12.58 2.20
N ALA A 164 19.17 -12.50 3.10
CA ALA A 164 18.89 -12.58 4.54
C ALA A 164 17.96 -11.44 4.99
N LEU A 165 18.25 -10.20 4.59
CA LEU A 165 17.39 -9.05 4.87
C LEU A 165 15.99 -9.20 4.26
N GLN A 166 15.89 -9.68 3.02
CA GLN A 166 14.59 -9.93 2.38
C GLN A 166 13.79 -11.00 3.12
N ASN A 167 14.43 -12.07 3.59
CA ASN A 167 13.78 -13.10 4.38
C ASN A 167 13.25 -12.55 5.70
N ASP A 168 14.02 -11.71 6.41
CA ASP A 168 13.58 -11.09 7.66
C ASP A 168 12.34 -10.21 7.47
N ILE A 169 12.28 -9.46 6.36
CA ILE A 169 11.11 -8.64 6.00
C ILE A 169 9.94 -9.54 5.58
N HIS A 170 10.23 -10.61 4.85
CA HIS A 170 9.20 -11.53 4.37
C HIS A 170 8.52 -12.26 5.51
N GLU A 171 9.26 -12.73 6.52
CA GLU A 171 8.67 -13.35 7.71
C GLU A 171 7.76 -12.37 8.47
N GLN A 172 8.15 -11.10 8.60
CA GLN A 172 7.26 -10.08 9.17
C GLN A 172 5.95 -9.93 8.38
N PHE A 173 6.01 -10.00 7.05
CA PHE A 173 4.80 -9.96 6.23
C PHE A 173 3.94 -11.22 6.44
N LYS A 174 4.55 -12.41 6.46
CA LYS A 174 3.84 -13.66 6.74
C LYS A 174 3.15 -13.62 8.09
N ASP A 175 3.82 -13.10 9.11
CA ASP A 175 3.26 -12.99 10.46
C ASP A 175 2.04 -12.07 10.50
N TRP A 176 2.08 -10.97 9.75
CA TRP A 176 0.90 -10.12 9.54
C TRP A 176 -0.25 -10.88 8.90
N VAL A 177 0.00 -11.64 7.83
CA VAL A 177 -1.03 -12.44 7.17
C VAL A 177 -1.59 -13.49 8.13
N ARG A 178 -0.73 -14.28 8.77
CA ARG A 178 -1.11 -15.32 9.73
C ARG A 178 -1.99 -14.76 10.85
N LYS A 179 -1.56 -13.65 11.47
CA LYS A 179 -2.29 -12.99 12.56
C LYS A 179 -3.64 -12.45 12.11
N ARG A 180 -3.70 -11.77 10.96
CA ARG A 180 -4.91 -11.07 10.51
C ARG A 180 -5.89 -11.95 9.74
N ARG A 181 -5.41 -13.08 9.21
CA ARG A 181 -6.23 -14.10 8.52
C ARG A 181 -6.31 -15.39 9.33
N GLU A 182 -6.08 -15.34 10.65
CA GLU A 182 -6.17 -16.50 11.53
C GLU A 182 -7.52 -17.22 11.37
N GLY A 183 -7.46 -18.54 11.20
CA GLY A 183 -8.62 -19.40 10.97
C GLY A 183 -9.31 -19.22 9.61
N ARG A 184 -8.81 -18.34 8.73
CA ARG A 184 -9.41 -18.05 7.42
C ARG A 184 -8.60 -18.56 6.24
N ILE A 185 -7.27 -18.66 6.38
CA ILE A 185 -6.40 -19.21 5.33
C ILE A 185 -6.75 -20.67 5.07
N LYS A 186 -7.04 -20.99 3.80
CA LYS A 186 -7.42 -22.34 3.34
C LYS A 186 -6.36 -22.98 2.45
N ALA A 187 -5.50 -22.16 1.83
CA ALA A 187 -4.39 -22.63 1.02
C ALA A 187 -3.19 -23.00 1.89
N GLU A 188 -2.29 -23.81 1.33
CA GLU A 188 -0.99 -24.08 1.96
C GLU A 188 -0.12 -22.82 1.96
N GLU A 189 0.65 -22.60 3.02
CA GLU A 189 1.49 -21.40 3.14
C GLU A 189 2.48 -21.24 1.97
N LYS A 190 3.04 -22.34 1.49
CA LYS A 190 3.94 -22.37 0.33
C LYS A 190 3.29 -21.89 -0.98
N ASP A 191 1.96 -21.91 -1.06
CA ASP A 191 1.26 -21.50 -2.28
C ASP A 191 0.96 -20.00 -2.23
N ILE A 192 0.80 -19.43 -1.03
CA ILE A 192 0.42 -18.02 -0.85
C ILE A 192 1.59 -17.07 -0.54
N PHE A 193 2.73 -17.57 -0.07
CA PHE A 193 3.88 -16.74 0.33
C PHE A 193 5.05 -16.72 -0.66
N GLU A 194 4.85 -17.17 -1.89
CA GLU A 194 5.91 -17.17 -2.92
C GLU A 194 5.82 -15.97 -3.88
N GLY A 195 5.15 -14.87 -3.47
CA GLY A 195 5.02 -13.65 -4.27
C GLY A 195 4.03 -13.74 -5.44
N GLN A 196 3.29 -14.84 -5.57
CA GLN A 196 2.21 -15.00 -6.55
C GLN A 196 1.03 -14.08 -6.24
N PHE A 197 0.22 -13.78 -7.26
CA PHE A 197 -0.99 -12.98 -7.13
C PHE A 197 -2.13 -13.63 -7.91
N TRP A 198 -3.35 -13.32 -7.50
CA TRP A 198 -4.54 -14.02 -7.94
C TRP A 198 -5.68 -13.05 -8.23
N SER A 199 -6.65 -13.52 -9.01
CA SER A 199 -7.95 -12.87 -9.09
C SER A 199 -8.67 -12.96 -7.74
N ALA A 200 -9.58 -12.03 -7.46
CA ALA A 200 -10.33 -12.03 -6.21
C ALA A 200 -11.10 -13.35 -5.94
N PRO A 201 -11.73 -14.03 -6.91
CA PRO A 201 -12.37 -15.33 -6.67
C PRO A 201 -11.38 -16.39 -6.15
N GLN A 202 -10.18 -16.48 -6.73
CA GLN A 202 -9.16 -17.42 -6.26
C GLN A 202 -8.58 -16.98 -4.91
N ALA A 203 -8.38 -15.68 -4.69
CA ALA A 203 -7.98 -15.16 -3.39
C ALA A 203 -9.01 -15.48 -2.28
N LEU A 204 -10.30 -15.49 -2.62
CA LEU A 204 -11.38 -15.90 -1.71
C LEU A 204 -11.32 -17.40 -1.40
N GLU A 205 -11.06 -18.24 -2.41
CA GLU A 205 -10.85 -19.68 -2.23
C GLU A 205 -9.66 -19.97 -1.30
N TYR A 206 -8.59 -19.19 -1.39
CA TYR A 206 -7.41 -19.32 -0.53
C TYR A 206 -7.58 -18.69 0.86
N GLY A 207 -8.66 -17.95 1.07
CA GLY A 207 -8.94 -17.27 2.34
C GLY A 207 -8.15 -15.97 2.53
N LEU A 208 -7.57 -15.41 1.47
CA LEU A 208 -6.88 -14.12 1.48
C LEU A 208 -7.86 -12.95 1.58
N ILE A 209 -9.11 -13.14 1.16
CA ILE A 209 -10.22 -12.19 1.32
C ILE A 209 -11.46 -12.90 1.87
N ASP A 210 -12.46 -12.15 2.30
CA ASP A 210 -13.70 -12.64 2.94
C ASP A 210 -14.92 -12.60 2.00
N GLY A 211 -14.88 -11.79 0.95
CA GLY A 211 -15.99 -11.74 0.01
C GLY A 211 -15.73 -10.91 -1.24
N LEU A 212 -16.70 -10.95 -2.14
CA LEU A 212 -16.70 -10.18 -3.38
C LEU A 212 -17.72 -9.04 -3.30
N GLY A 213 -17.31 -7.82 -3.66
CA GLY A 213 -18.21 -6.68 -3.73
C GLY A 213 -17.52 -5.33 -3.49
N ASP A 214 -18.26 -4.25 -3.77
CA ASP A 214 -17.81 -2.88 -3.53
C ASP A 214 -18.25 -2.35 -2.16
N ALA A 215 -17.51 -1.34 -1.67
CA ALA A 215 -17.74 -0.71 -0.38
C ALA A 215 -19.18 -0.23 -0.17
N LYS A 216 -19.77 0.43 -1.18
CA LYS A 216 -21.08 1.05 -1.03
C LYS A 216 -22.18 0.00 -0.94
N THR A 217 -22.10 -1.06 -1.74
CA THR A 217 -23.08 -2.15 -1.73
C THR A 217 -23.03 -2.92 -0.42
N ILE A 218 -21.84 -3.41 -0.03
CA ILE A 218 -21.65 -4.20 1.20
C ILE A 218 -22.07 -3.41 2.43
N LEU A 219 -21.63 -2.15 2.54
CA LEU A 219 -21.87 -1.38 3.74
C LEU A 219 -23.28 -0.82 3.85
N LYS A 220 -23.97 -0.53 2.74
CA LYS A 220 -25.40 -0.22 2.79
C LYS A 220 -26.25 -1.42 3.15
N SER A 221 -25.85 -2.62 2.72
CA SER A 221 -26.52 -3.85 3.13
C SER A 221 -26.39 -4.06 4.65
N ARG A 222 -25.18 -3.81 5.19
CA ARG A 222 -24.87 -3.99 6.62
C ARG A 222 -25.42 -2.90 7.55
N TYR A 223 -25.29 -1.63 7.18
CA TYR A 223 -25.61 -0.48 8.02
C TYR A 223 -26.88 0.28 7.60
N GLY A 224 -27.58 -0.21 6.57
CA GLY A 224 -28.80 0.40 6.06
C GLY A 224 -28.56 1.44 4.96
N LYS A 225 -29.62 1.71 4.19
CA LYS A 225 -29.56 2.55 2.98
C LYS A 225 -29.29 4.04 3.25
N ASP A 226 -29.57 4.49 4.49
CA ASP A 226 -29.49 5.89 4.91
C ASP A 226 -28.10 6.34 5.41
N VAL A 227 -27.18 5.38 5.61
CA VAL A 227 -25.81 5.67 6.04
C VAL A 227 -25.12 6.63 5.05
N LYS A 228 -24.35 7.58 5.59
CA LYS A 228 -23.62 8.57 4.79
C LYS A 228 -22.14 8.24 4.73
N PHE A 229 -21.60 8.26 3.52
CA PHE A 229 -20.18 8.05 3.28
C PHE A 229 -19.48 9.41 3.28
N LYS A 230 -18.45 9.56 4.12
CA LYS A 230 -17.57 10.74 4.15
C LYS A 230 -16.21 10.31 3.60
N GLU A 231 -15.79 10.86 2.48
CA GLU A 231 -14.51 10.51 1.86
C GLU A 231 -13.33 11.20 2.54
N PHE A 232 -12.26 10.45 2.75
CA PHE A 232 -10.94 10.89 3.19
C PHE A 232 -9.92 10.39 2.16
N LYS A 233 -9.28 11.33 1.48
CA LYS A 233 -8.26 11.05 0.47
C LYS A 233 -7.20 12.13 0.54
N ALA A 234 -5.94 11.77 0.35
CA ALA A 234 -4.89 12.76 0.22
C ALA A 234 -5.17 13.63 -1.01
N GLU A 235 -5.13 14.96 -0.85
CA GLU A 235 -5.30 15.86 -1.98
C GLU A 235 -4.13 15.69 -2.96
N LYS A 236 -4.46 15.62 -4.25
CA LYS A 236 -3.46 15.69 -5.31
C LYS A 236 -2.99 17.15 -5.37
N GLY A 237 -1.70 17.40 -5.16
CA GLY A 237 -1.13 18.75 -5.10
C GLY A 237 -1.05 19.45 -6.46
N VAL A 238 -2.18 19.65 -7.14
CA VAL A 238 -2.22 20.11 -8.54
C VAL A 238 -2.76 21.53 -8.72
N LEU A 239 -3.02 22.30 -7.65
CA LEU A 239 -3.77 23.56 -7.78
C LEU A 239 -3.21 24.79 -7.05
N SER A 240 -1.96 24.78 -6.56
CA SER A 240 -1.29 26.01 -6.10
C SER A 240 -0.38 26.67 -7.13
N SER A 241 -0.13 26.04 -8.29
CA SER A 241 0.91 26.52 -9.23
C SER A 241 0.42 27.54 -10.29
N LEU A 242 -0.87 27.87 -10.32
CA LEU A 242 -1.45 28.77 -11.34
C LEU A 242 -1.81 30.18 -10.83
N LEU A 243 -1.75 30.43 -9.52
CA LEU A 243 -2.05 31.73 -8.93
C LEU A 243 -1.05 32.11 -7.83
N GLY A 244 0.11 32.62 -8.24
CA GLY A 244 0.89 33.59 -7.47
C GLY A 244 1.83 33.08 -6.37
N GLY A 245 3.07 33.59 -6.40
CA GLY A 245 3.95 33.65 -5.23
C GLY A 245 5.10 32.65 -5.21
N SER A 246 6.31 33.18 -5.20
CA SER A 246 7.58 32.45 -5.18
C SER A 246 7.82 31.71 -3.85
N ALA A 247 7.24 30.53 -3.68
CA ALA A 247 7.74 29.47 -2.80
C ALA A 247 6.99 28.17 -3.16
N ASP A 248 7.72 27.08 -3.36
CA ASP A 248 7.20 25.71 -3.53
C ASP A 248 6.46 25.35 -4.83
N ARG A 249 7.24 25.25 -5.91
CA ARG A 249 6.84 24.50 -7.11
C ARG A 249 7.18 23.02 -6.95
N VAL A 250 6.17 22.14 -6.90
CA VAL A 250 6.37 20.74 -7.30
C VAL A 250 6.75 20.76 -8.78
N SER A 251 7.90 20.19 -9.14
CA SER A 251 8.38 20.26 -10.51
C SER A 251 7.55 19.32 -11.39
N LEU A 252 7.09 19.81 -12.56
CA LEU A 252 6.43 18.96 -13.58
C LEU A 252 7.23 17.69 -13.93
N PRO A 253 8.58 17.72 -13.98
CA PRO A 253 9.39 16.52 -14.17
C PRO A 253 9.20 15.44 -13.10
N ASP A 254 9.14 15.81 -11.81
CA ASP A 254 8.96 14.84 -10.72
C ASP A 254 7.62 14.11 -10.83
N THR A 255 6.55 14.84 -11.14
CA THR A 255 5.21 14.28 -11.32
C THR A 255 5.15 13.32 -12.51
N LEU A 256 5.83 13.65 -13.60
CA LEU A 256 5.90 12.80 -14.78
C LEU A 256 6.67 11.50 -14.49
N ALA A 257 7.83 11.60 -13.84
CA ALA A 257 8.63 10.44 -13.46
C ALA A 257 7.84 9.48 -12.56
N GLN A 258 7.15 10.00 -11.54
CA GLN A 258 6.31 9.20 -10.66
C GLN A 258 5.15 8.52 -11.41
N THR A 259 4.51 9.22 -12.35
CA THR A 259 3.42 8.64 -13.15
C THR A 259 3.92 7.51 -14.04
N LEU A 260 5.12 7.65 -14.61
CA LEU A 260 5.75 6.60 -15.41
C LEU A 260 6.12 5.38 -14.56
N GLU A 261 6.64 5.60 -13.36
CA GLU A 261 6.94 4.54 -12.40
C GLU A 261 5.66 3.80 -11.97
N ASP A 262 4.63 4.53 -11.54
CA ASP A 262 3.32 3.98 -11.19
C ASP A 262 2.76 3.11 -12.34
N LYS A 263 2.80 3.64 -13.58
CA LYS A 263 2.33 2.92 -14.77
C LYS A 263 3.17 1.67 -15.05
N SER A 264 4.50 1.76 -14.91
CA SER A 264 5.40 0.64 -15.13
C SER A 264 5.23 -0.48 -14.10
N ILE A 265 4.87 -0.14 -12.86
CA ILE A 265 4.59 -1.16 -11.84
C ILE A 265 3.21 -1.78 -12.09
N ARG A 266 2.19 -0.96 -12.39
CA ARG A 266 0.83 -1.42 -12.69
C ARG A 266 0.76 -2.33 -13.91
N SER A 267 1.59 -2.10 -14.92
CA SER A 267 1.63 -2.95 -16.12
C SER A 267 2.03 -4.40 -15.81
N ARG A 268 2.73 -4.67 -14.71
CA ARG A 268 3.03 -6.05 -14.25
C ARG A 268 1.77 -6.84 -13.89
N TYR A 269 0.70 -6.13 -13.56
CA TYR A 269 -0.60 -6.67 -13.20
C TYR A 269 -1.61 -6.56 -14.37
N GLY A 270 -1.19 -6.14 -15.56
CA GLY A 270 -2.09 -5.95 -16.70
C GLY A 270 -3.01 -4.72 -16.58
N LEU A 271 -2.61 -3.73 -15.77
CA LEU A 271 -3.33 -2.48 -15.51
C LEU A 271 -2.62 -1.25 -16.11
#